data_AF-A0AAU8M1X6-F1
#
_entry.id   AF-A0AAU8M1X6-F1
#
_cell.length_a   1.000
_cell.length_b   1.000
_cell.length_c   1.000
_cell.angle_alpha   90.00
_cell.angle_beta   90.00
_cell.angle_gamma   90.00
#
_symmetry.space_group_name_H-M   'P 1'
#
loop_
_entity.id
_entity.type
_entity.pdbx_description
1 polymer ?
#
loop_
_entity_poly.entity_id
_entity_poly.type
_entity_poly.pdbx_seq_one_letter_code
_entity_poly.pdbx_strand_id
1 'polypeptide(L)' 'MFKICYAKGVVKDLKKISPDQLMSIKEGIEDLETFPNISQIKPAEESSCCGIQAAYRQLPGPV' A
#
# COMPACT_ATOMS: atom_id res chain seq x y z
N MET A 1 -1.35 -10.19 7.42
CA MET A 1 -2.44 -9.67 6.58
C MET A 1 -2.55 -8.18 6.83
N PHE A 2 -2.36 -7.35 5.81
CA PHE A 2 -2.46 -5.89 5.96
C PHE A 2 -3.91 -5.44 5.80
N LYS A 3 -4.28 -4.35 6.46
CA LYS A 3 -5.60 -3.76 6.34
C LYS A 3 -5.60 -2.78 5.17
N ILE A 4 -6.41 -3.04 4.16
CA ILE A 4 -6.58 -2.11 3.04
C ILE A 4 -7.43 -0.93 3.54
N CYS A 5 -6.86 0.27 3.44
CA CYS A 5 -7.51 1.52 3.84
C CYS A 5 -7.72 2.39 2.60
N TYR A 6 -8.98 2.71 2.31
CA TYR A 6 -9.33 3.56 1.18
C TYR A 6 -9.47 5.02 1.63
N ALA A 7 -8.91 5.94 0.85
CA ALA A 7 -9.16 7.36 1.05
C ALA A 7 -10.62 7.70 0.69
N LYS A 8 -11.19 8.71 1.35
CA LYS A 8 -12.59 9.14 1.11
C LYS A 8 -12.89 9.49 -0.35
N GLY A 9 -11.88 9.89 -1.13
CA GLY A 9 -12.00 10.22 -2.55
C GLY A 9 -12.11 9.01 -3.48
N VAL A 10 -11.64 7.83 -3.05
CA VAL A 10 -11.55 6.63 -3.91
C VAL A 10 -12.91 6.25 -4.48
N VAL A 11 -13.99 6.37 -3.70
CA VAL A 11 -15.35 6.09 -4.19
C VAL A 11 -15.77 7.00 -5.35
N LYS A 12 -15.33 8.26 -5.35
CA LYS A 12 -15.63 9.20 -6.45
C LYS A 12 -14.87 8.84 -7.72
N ASP A 13 -13.66 8.32 -7.56
CA ASP A 13 -12.81 7.95 -8.69
C ASP A 13 -13.21 6.59 -9.26
N LEU A 14 -13.55 5.61 -8.41
CA LEU A 14 -14.12 4.33 -8.84
C LEU A 14 -15.40 4.51 -9.68
N LYS A 15 -16.24 5.49 -9.35
CA LYS A 15 -17.45 5.81 -10.14
C LYS A 15 -17.17 6.32 -11.56
N LYS A 16 -15.96 6.80 -11.85
CA LYS A 16 -15.56 7.30 -13.17
C LYS A 16 -14.92 6.21 -14.04
N ILE A 17 -14.60 5.07 -13.46
CA ILE A 17 -13.93 3.96 -14.15
C ILE A 17 -14.99 3.08 -14.83
N SER A 18 -14.65 2.48 -15.97
CA SER A 18 -15.54 1.55 -16.65
C SER A 18 -15.75 0.26 -15.82
N PRO A 19 -16.93 -0.39 -15.91
CA PRO A 19 -17.22 -1.61 -15.15
C PRO A 19 -16.18 -2.73 -15.37
N ASP A 20 -15.64 -2.83 -16.59
CA ASP A 20 -14.63 -3.85 -16.94
C ASP A 20 -13.34 -3.67 -16.13
N GLN A 21 -12.89 -2.43 -15.94
CA GLN A 21 -11.69 -2.14 -15.14
C GLN A 21 -11.94 -2.23 -13.64
N LEU A 22 -13.18 -2.00 -13.19
CA LEU A 22 -13.60 -2.23 -11.80
C LEU A 22 -13.44 -3.70 -11.40
N MET A 23 -13.72 -4.64 -12.31
CA MET A 23 -13.51 -6.07 -12.03
C MET A 23 -12.03 -6.41 -11.85
N SER A 24 -11.15 -5.90 -12.71
CA SER A 24 -9.70 -6.12 -12.57
C SER A 24 -9.13 -5.52 -11.28
N ILE A 25 -9.62 -4.35 -10.86
CA ILE A 25 -9.22 -3.73 -9.58
C ILE A 25 -9.66 -4.60 -8.40
N LYS A 26 -10.86 -5.18 -8.48
CA LYS A 26 -11.39 -6.07 -7.44
C LYS A 26 -10.53 -7.34 -7.30
N GLU A 27 -10.21 -8.00 -8.41
CA GLU A 27 -9.34 -9.19 -8.40
C GLU A 27 -7.97 -8.89 -7.78
N GLY A 28 -7.34 -7.78 -8.18
CA GLY A 28 -6.06 -7.38 -7.60
C GLY A 28 -6.13 -7.09 -6.09
N ILE A 29 -7.26 -6.62 -5.57
CA ILE A 29 -7.48 -6.42 -4.13
C ILE A 29 -7.61 -7.77 -3.40
N GLU A 30 -8.30 -8.75 -3.99
CA GLU A 30 -8.45 -10.10 -3.42
C GLU A 30 -7.12 -10.87 -3.40
N ASP A 31 -6.29 -10.70 -4.44
CA ASP A 31 -4.92 -11.23 -4.48
C ASP A 31 -4.03 -10.62 -3.39
N LEU A 32 -4.27 -9.35 -3.04
CA LEU A 32 -3.58 -8.66 -1.96
C LEU A 32 -4.02 -9.16 -0.58
N GLU A 33 -5.29 -9.54 -0.39
CA GLU A 33 -5.74 -10.17 0.86
C GLU A 33 -5.10 -11.53 1.10
N THR A 34 -4.87 -12.29 0.02
CA THR A 34 -4.18 -13.59 0.06
C THR A 34 -2.66 -13.47 0.13
N PHE A 35 -2.12 -12.25 0.07
CA PHE A 35 -0.67 -12.03 0.08
C PHE A 35 -0.04 -12.43 1.43
N PRO A 36 1.02 -13.26 1.42
CA PRO A 36 1.65 -13.73 2.64
C PRO A 36 2.23 -12.56 3.45
N ASN A 37 2.24 -12.71 4.77
CA ASN A 37 2.74 -11.67 5.65
C ASN A 37 4.26 -11.51 5.47
N ILE A 38 4.67 -10.51 4.70
CA ILE A 38 6.08 -10.17 4.45
C ILE A 38 6.77 -9.48 5.63
N SER A 39 6.16 -9.43 6.83
CA SER A 39 6.83 -8.95 8.05
C SER A 39 8.09 -9.74 8.41
N GLN A 40 8.31 -10.92 7.80
CA GLN A 40 9.52 -11.73 7.97
C GLN A 40 10.62 -11.42 6.93
N ILE A 41 10.33 -10.63 5.91
CA ILE A 41 11.33 -10.19 4.95
C ILE A 41 12.13 -9.08 5.61
N LYS A 42 13.38 -9.38 5.96
CA LYS A 42 14.32 -8.36 6.46
C LYS A 42 14.36 -7.23 5.42
N PRO A 43 14.16 -5.96 5.82
CA PRO A 43 14.44 -4.86 4.91
C PRO A 43 15.87 -5.06 4.41
N ALA A 44 16.05 -5.11 3.09
CA ALA A 44 17.38 -5.17 2.52
C ALA A 44 18.16 -3.99 3.11
N GLU A 45 19.31 -4.28 3.74
CA GLU A 45 20.23 -3.24 4.19
C GLU A 45 20.42 -2.25 3.05
N GLU A 46 20.29 -0.97 3.37
CA GLU A 46 20.61 0.13 2.47
C GLU A 46 22.01 -0.09 1.92
N SER A 47 22.11 -0.72 0.75
CA SER A 47 23.28 -0.59 -0.10
C SER A 47 23.25 0.84 -0.61
N SER A 48 23.89 1.71 0.18
CA SER A 48 24.51 2.97 -0.19
C SER A 48 24.30 3.39 -1.66
N CYS A 49 23.10 3.86 -1.99
CA CYS A 49 22.88 4.75 -3.10
C CYS A 49 22.71 6.14 -2.49
N CYS A 50 23.80 6.90 -2.57
CA CYS A 50 23.91 8.28 -2.18
C CYS A 50 22.76 9.09 -2.80
N GLY A 51 21.94 9.70 -1.94
CA GLY A 51 21.04 10.81 -2.28
C GLY A 51 19.67 10.44 -2.80
N ILE A 52 18.72 10.13 -1.91
CA ILE A 52 17.52 10.97 -1.68
C ILE A 52 17.11 10.79 -0.21
N GLN A 53 17.28 11.88 0.54
CA GLN A 53 16.90 12.01 1.93
C GLN A 53 15.37 12.10 2.04
N ALA A 54 14.68 10.96 2.13
CA ALA A 54 13.26 10.91 2.47
C ALA A 54 13.11 10.81 4.00
N ALA A 55 12.84 11.95 4.62
CA ALA A 55 12.65 12.12 6.06
C ALA A 55 11.51 11.24 6.61
N TYR A 56 11.83 10.04 7.09
CA TYR A 56 11.00 9.36 8.09
C TYR A 56 11.29 9.98 9.45
N ARG A 57 10.73 11.16 9.68
CA ARG A 57 10.63 11.74 11.02
C ARG A 57 9.75 10.81 11.85
N GLN A 58 10.35 10.12 12.80
CA GLN A 58 9.69 9.34 13.83
C GLN A 58 8.55 10.16 14.43
N LEU A 59 7.30 9.74 14.17
CA LEU A 59 6.17 10.21 14.94
C LEU A 59 6.29 9.58 16.34
N PRO A 60 6.28 10.38 17.42
CA PRO A 60 6.24 9.82 18.77
C PRO A 60 4.93 9.03 18.93
N GLY A 61 5.04 7.79 19.40
CA GLY A 61 3.89 6.94 19.72
C GLY A 61 3.02 7.56 20.83
N PRO A 62 1.75 7.13 20.94
CA PRO A 62 0.85 7.66 21.97
C PRO A 62 1.18 7.07 23.35
N VAL A 63 1.50 8.00 24.27
CA VAL A 63 1.45 8.02 25.76
C VAL A 63 1.81 6.74 26.52
#